data_AF-A0A1F7Q2N9-F1
#
_entry.id   AF-A0A1F7Q2N9-F1
#
_cell.length_a   1.000
_cell.length_b   1.000
_cell.length_c   1.000
_cell.angle_alpha   90.00
_cell.angle_beta   90.00
_cell.angle_gamma   90.00
#
_symmetry.space_group_name_H-M   'P 1'
#
loop_
_entity.id
_entity.type
_entity.pdbx_description
1 polymer ?
#
loop_
_entity_poly.entity_id
_entity_poly.type
_entity_poly.pdbx_seq_one_letter_code
_entity_poly.pdbx_strand_id
1 'polypeptide(L)'
;MVQLKKVNWFRRSFAAHRFTWIIACAVFLLVGLGVVYAAFSVQYWKSYDNNKTTAKVILSEDIDKVFAVKANSEQDRKAMLHSLKLIHEKTQRHNEHCQSQIFYKWQEVLPVIAKTTQACYDAGRSVVDMGNQIAELVAYVAVRERLALSITELVNATNTVEESQWDEMGDRWKKLTETLKESDVLETSRLEVKSLQENASAIAATWGELSQANKVKDRSKYEAATAKLTELYANFDAISVTQVETTEALIAKVDMSYQKMLKQ
;
A
#
# COMPACT_ATOMS: atom_id res chain seq x y z
N MET A 1 -63.73 -64.04 21.42
CA MET A 1 -62.97 -63.39 20.32
C MET A 1 -63.26 -61.90 20.08
N VAL A 2 -64.30 -61.29 20.68
CA VAL A 2 -64.66 -59.87 20.41
C VAL A 2 -63.80 -58.84 21.16
N GLN A 3 -63.31 -59.18 22.37
CA GLN A 3 -62.52 -58.25 23.20
C GLN A 3 -61.09 -58.00 22.67
N LEU A 4 -60.44 -59.00 22.04
CA LEU A 4 -59.10 -58.88 21.45
C LEU A 4 -59.05 -57.93 20.23
N LYS A 5 -60.14 -57.83 19.45
CA LYS A 5 -60.22 -56.90 18.31
C LYS A 5 -60.31 -55.43 18.74
N LYS A 6 -61.02 -55.12 19.84
CA LYS A 6 -61.15 -53.74 20.34
C LYS A 6 -59.83 -53.19 20.89
N VAL A 7 -59.04 -54.01 21.59
CA VAL A 7 -57.73 -53.60 22.14
C VAL A 7 -56.70 -53.31 21.04
N ASN A 8 -56.69 -54.14 19.97
CA ASN A 8 -55.81 -53.91 18.82
C ASN A 8 -56.21 -52.69 17.97
N TRP A 9 -57.51 -52.37 17.88
CA TRP A 9 -57.99 -51.16 17.20
C TRP A 9 -57.64 -49.89 17.97
N PHE A 10 -57.84 -49.87 19.29
CA PHE A 10 -57.44 -48.73 20.14
C PHE A 10 -55.93 -48.49 20.14
N ARG A 11 -55.10 -49.53 20.23
CA ARG A 11 -53.64 -49.40 20.12
C ARG A 11 -53.19 -48.88 18.76
N ARG A 12 -53.84 -49.32 17.66
CA ARG A 12 -53.56 -48.82 16.30
C ARG A 12 -53.98 -47.36 16.12
N SER A 13 -55.14 -46.93 16.62
CA SER A 13 -55.56 -45.53 16.58
C SER A 13 -54.69 -44.61 17.45
N PHE A 14 -54.28 -45.06 18.65
CA PHE A 14 -53.37 -44.28 19.50
C PHE A 14 -51.96 -44.16 18.90
N ALA A 15 -51.44 -45.24 18.29
CA ALA A 15 -50.16 -45.24 17.60
C ALA A 15 -50.20 -44.37 16.34
N ALA A 16 -51.28 -44.42 15.55
CA ALA A 16 -51.49 -43.56 14.39
C ALA A 16 -51.53 -42.08 14.79
N HIS A 17 -52.29 -41.73 15.85
CA HIS A 17 -52.34 -40.35 16.35
C HIS A 17 -50.98 -39.85 16.85
N ARG A 18 -50.25 -40.67 17.63
CA ARG A 18 -48.88 -40.33 18.07
C ARG A 18 -47.94 -40.12 16.89
N PHE A 19 -48.04 -40.93 15.84
CA PHE A 19 -47.21 -40.80 14.65
C PHE A 19 -47.53 -39.51 13.87
N THR A 20 -48.82 -39.17 13.69
CA THR A 20 -49.21 -37.87 13.10
C THR A 20 -48.75 -36.67 13.92
N TRP A 21 -48.77 -36.73 15.26
CA TRP A 21 -48.25 -35.64 16.11
C TRP A 21 -46.74 -35.50 16.01
N ILE A 22 -46.01 -36.61 15.95
CA ILE A 22 -44.55 -36.59 15.74
C ILE A 22 -44.22 -36.01 14.37
N ILE A 23 -44.95 -36.40 13.31
CA ILE A 23 -44.78 -35.82 11.97
C ILE A 23 -45.13 -34.34 11.98
N ALA A 24 -46.25 -33.94 12.59
CA ALA A 24 -46.65 -32.53 12.67
C ALA A 24 -45.61 -31.68 13.40
N CYS A 25 -45.09 -32.15 14.54
CA CYS A 25 -44.01 -31.49 15.28
C CYS A 25 -42.71 -31.44 14.46
N ALA A 26 -42.35 -32.52 13.76
CA ALA A 26 -41.16 -32.55 12.90
C ALA A 26 -41.28 -31.57 11.72
N VAL A 27 -42.45 -31.50 11.08
CA VAL A 27 -42.73 -30.52 10.01
C VAL A 27 -42.70 -29.10 10.57
N PHE A 28 -43.31 -28.84 11.73
CA PHE A 28 -43.29 -27.51 12.37
C PHE A 28 -41.87 -27.08 12.75
N LEU A 29 -41.05 -28.00 13.25
CA LEU A 29 -39.63 -27.76 13.53
C LEU A 29 -38.83 -27.49 12.26
N LEU A 30 -39.06 -28.26 11.18
CA LEU A 30 -38.39 -28.05 9.89
C LEU A 30 -38.76 -26.71 9.27
N VAL A 31 -40.05 -26.33 9.31
CA VAL A 31 -40.51 -25.03 8.82
C VAL A 31 -39.96 -23.90 9.69
N GLY A 32 -39.99 -24.05 11.02
CA GLY A 32 -39.42 -23.08 11.95
C GLY A 32 -37.92 -22.87 11.75
N LEU A 33 -37.16 -23.96 11.62
CA LEU A 33 -35.73 -23.91 11.30
C LEU A 33 -35.47 -23.27 9.93
N GLY A 34 -36.33 -23.54 8.94
CA GLY A 34 -36.25 -22.90 7.61
C GLY A 34 -36.46 -21.38 7.66
N VAL A 35 -37.46 -20.91 8.42
CA VAL A 35 -37.73 -19.46 8.58
C VAL A 35 -36.58 -18.78 9.33
N VAL A 36 -36.09 -19.40 10.40
CA VAL A 36 -34.94 -18.89 11.17
C VAL A 36 -33.69 -18.82 10.29
N TYR A 37 -33.40 -19.87 9.53
CA TYR A 37 -32.28 -19.89 8.57
C TYR A 37 -32.41 -18.80 7.51
N ALA A 38 -33.61 -18.59 6.95
CA ALA A 38 -33.85 -17.54 5.97
C ALA A 38 -33.60 -16.14 6.55
N ALA A 39 -34.04 -15.88 7.78
CA ALA A 39 -33.78 -14.60 8.45
C ALA A 39 -32.28 -14.36 8.69
N PHE A 40 -31.54 -15.37 9.17
CA PHE A 40 -30.09 -15.28 9.36
C PHE A 40 -29.34 -15.11 8.04
N SER A 41 -29.75 -15.82 6.98
CA SER A 41 -29.19 -15.68 5.65
C SER A 41 -29.36 -14.26 5.10
N VAL A 42 -30.54 -13.65 5.24
CA VAL A 42 -30.77 -12.26 4.83
C VAL A 42 -29.89 -11.28 5.60
N GLN A 43 -29.76 -11.45 6.92
CA GLN A 43 -28.88 -10.60 7.74
C GLN A 43 -27.41 -10.78 7.37
N TYR A 44 -26.97 -12.01 7.08
CA TYR A 44 -25.61 -12.32 6.66
C TYR A 44 -25.24 -11.58 5.36
N TRP A 45 -26.08 -11.67 4.33
CA TRP A 45 -25.83 -10.99 3.06
C TRP A 45 -25.99 -9.47 3.14
N LYS A 46 -26.86 -8.97 4.01
CA LYS A 46 -26.96 -7.54 4.31
C LYS A 46 -25.68 -7.01 5.00
N SER A 47 -25.06 -7.81 5.86
CA SER A 47 -23.76 -7.46 6.45
C SER A 47 -22.65 -7.37 5.39
N TYR A 48 -22.70 -8.20 4.35
CA TYR A 48 -21.77 -8.15 3.22
C TYR A 48 -21.85 -6.82 2.46
N ASP A 49 -23.08 -6.38 2.18
CA ASP A 49 -23.35 -5.11 1.50
C ASP A 49 -22.95 -3.90 2.38
N ASN A 50 -23.17 -4.00 3.69
CA ASN A 50 -22.71 -2.99 4.65
C ASN A 50 -21.18 -2.95 4.80
N ASN A 51 -20.50 -4.10 4.73
CA ASN A 51 -19.04 -4.17 4.80
C ASN A 51 -18.39 -3.50 3.59
N LYS A 52 -18.99 -3.65 2.39
CA LYS A 52 -18.58 -2.89 1.18
C LYS A 52 -18.59 -1.38 1.43
N THR A 53 -19.60 -0.87 2.12
CA THR A 53 -19.85 0.56 2.27
C THR A 53 -19.06 1.19 3.42
N THR A 54 -19.06 0.54 4.59
CA THR A 54 -18.38 1.01 5.81
C THR A 54 -16.88 1.13 5.61
N ALA A 55 -16.30 0.16 4.89
CA ALA A 55 -14.88 0.16 4.59
C ALA A 55 -14.47 1.34 3.72
N LYS A 56 -15.21 1.59 2.64
CA LYS A 56 -14.95 2.70 1.72
C LYS A 56 -15.03 4.04 2.45
N VAL A 57 -16.03 4.22 3.31
CA VAL A 57 -16.25 5.46 4.06
C VAL A 57 -15.13 5.72 5.08
N ILE A 58 -14.71 4.70 5.84
CA ILE A 58 -13.63 4.86 6.83
C ILE A 58 -12.30 5.13 6.11
N LEU A 59 -12.04 4.41 5.01
CA LEU A 59 -10.81 4.59 4.25
C LEU A 59 -10.77 5.94 3.53
N SER A 60 -11.90 6.40 2.97
CA SER A 60 -11.98 7.72 2.32
C SER A 60 -11.74 8.84 3.31
N GLU A 61 -12.28 8.76 4.52
CA GLU A 61 -12.07 9.80 5.54
C GLU A 61 -10.59 9.90 5.96
N ASP A 62 -9.91 8.77 6.13
CA ASP A 62 -8.49 8.74 6.47
C ASP A 62 -7.62 9.23 5.30
N ILE A 63 -7.96 8.86 4.06
CA ILE A 63 -7.22 9.26 2.86
C ILE A 63 -7.41 10.74 2.54
N ASP A 64 -8.63 11.26 2.63
CA ASP A 64 -8.93 12.67 2.42
C ASP A 64 -8.17 13.56 3.41
N LYS A 65 -8.06 13.14 4.68
CA LYS A 65 -7.26 13.84 5.69
C LYS A 65 -5.78 13.89 5.32
N VAL A 66 -5.24 12.79 4.77
CA VAL A 66 -3.82 12.70 4.39
C VAL A 66 -3.52 13.54 3.16
N PHE A 67 -4.37 13.52 2.14
CA PHE A 67 -4.17 14.33 0.93
C PHE A 67 -4.55 15.80 1.10
N ALA A 68 -5.35 16.14 2.12
CA ALA A 68 -5.62 17.54 2.49
C ALA A 68 -4.39 18.25 3.11
N VAL A 69 -3.46 17.49 3.70
CA VAL A 69 -2.21 18.06 4.22
C VAL A 69 -1.28 18.33 3.05
N LYS A 70 -1.10 19.61 2.71
CA LYS A 70 -0.01 20.02 1.82
C LYS A 70 1.31 19.77 2.56
N ALA A 71 2.11 18.81 2.09
CA ALA A 71 3.40 18.43 2.67
C ALA A 71 4.48 19.52 2.45
N ASN A 72 4.22 20.73 2.94
CA ASN A 72 5.04 21.92 2.73
C ASN A 72 6.26 21.97 3.68
N SER A 73 6.25 21.19 4.77
CA SER A 73 7.36 21.06 5.70
C SER A 73 7.79 19.59 5.85
N GLU A 74 9.04 19.38 6.31
CA GLU A 74 9.57 18.04 6.59
C GLU A 74 8.71 17.29 7.64
N GLN A 75 8.16 18.03 8.62
CA GLN A 75 7.31 17.48 9.66
C GLN A 75 5.95 17.06 9.12
N ASP A 76 5.37 17.83 8.19
CA ASP A 76 4.12 17.46 7.49
C ASP A 76 4.34 16.21 6.63
N ARG A 77 5.49 16.10 5.95
CA ARG A 77 5.83 14.93 5.14
C ARG A 77 5.98 13.67 6.00
N LYS A 78 6.63 13.76 7.17
CA LYS A 78 6.72 12.65 8.13
C LYS A 78 5.34 12.23 8.66
N ALA A 79 4.47 13.21 8.98
CA ALA A 79 3.11 12.94 9.42
C ALA A 79 2.25 12.28 8.33
N MET A 80 2.39 12.73 7.08
CA MET A 80 1.75 12.13 5.91
C MET A 80 2.20 10.69 5.72
N LEU A 81 3.52 10.41 5.74
CA LEU A 81 4.06 9.06 5.62
C LEU A 81 3.59 8.12 6.72
N HIS A 82 3.56 8.60 7.97
CA HIS A 82 3.04 7.83 9.09
C HIS A 82 1.56 7.47 8.90
N SER A 83 0.76 8.41 8.44
CA SER A 83 -0.67 8.22 8.20
C SER A 83 -0.92 7.26 7.03
N LEU A 84 -0.13 7.35 5.97
CA LEU A 84 -0.14 6.42 4.84
C LEU A 84 0.22 4.98 5.26
N LYS A 85 1.20 4.79 6.16
CA LYS A 85 1.51 3.46 6.72
C LYS A 85 0.33 2.86 7.47
N LEU A 86 -0.35 3.65 8.30
CA LEU A 86 -1.55 3.22 9.02
C LEU A 86 -2.68 2.83 8.06
N ILE A 87 -2.86 3.59 6.97
CA ILE A 87 -3.85 3.25 5.93
C ILE A 87 -3.48 1.92 5.27
N HIS A 88 -2.21 1.70 4.92
CA HIS A 88 -1.75 0.43 4.36
C HIS A 88 -2.08 -0.76 5.29
N GLU A 89 -1.74 -0.67 6.58
CA GLU A 89 -2.05 -1.75 7.54
C GLU A 89 -3.56 -2.05 7.63
N LYS A 90 -4.41 -1.02 7.58
CA LYS A 90 -5.86 -1.17 7.56
C LYS A 90 -6.35 -1.83 6.26
N THR A 91 -5.74 -1.53 5.11
CA THR A 91 -6.14 -2.09 3.80
C THR A 91 -5.87 -3.58 3.66
N GLN A 92 -4.79 -4.10 4.27
CA GLN A 92 -4.37 -5.50 4.10
C GLN A 92 -5.39 -6.51 4.68
N ARG A 93 -6.13 -6.13 5.71
CA ARG A 93 -7.11 -7.01 6.38
C ARG A 93 -8.45 -7.10 5.64
N HIS A 94 -8.62 -6.37 4.53
CA HIS A 94 -9.93 -6.16 3.95
C HIS A 94 -10.44 -7.35 3.11
N ASN A 95 -9.54 -8.12 2.49
CA ASN A 95 -9.92 -9.31 1.73
C ASN A 95 -10.50 -10.43 2.60
N GLU A 96 -10.21 -10.45 3.90
CA GLU A 96 -10.70 -11.48 4.83
C GLU A 96 -12.20 -11.34 5.10
N HIS A 97 -12.73 -10.11 5.05
CA HIS A 97 -14.13 -9.81 5.35
C HIS A 97 -15.09 -10.11 4.18
N CYS A 98 -14.56 -10.38 2.99
CA CYS A 98 -15.33 -10.73 1.79
C CYS A 98 -15.32 -12.25 1.46
N GLN A 99 -14.79 -13.10 2.34
CA GLN A 99 -14.90 -14.57 2.19
C GLN A 99 -16.21 -15.14 2.78
N SER A 100 -17.01 -15.79 1.93
CA SER A 100 -18.27 -16.36 2.37
C SER A 100 -18.04 -17.55 3.30
N GLN A 101 -18.83 -17.63 4.38
CA GLN A 101 -18.76 -18.77 5.29
C GLN A 101 -19.33 -20.00 4.59
N ILE A 102 -18.73 -21.17 4.87
CA ILE A 102 -19.07 -22.45 4.24
C ILE A 102 -20.59 -22.74 4.28
N PHE A 103 -21.27 -22.36 5.37
CA PHE A 103 -22.71 -22.58 5.57
C PHE A 103 -23.62 -21.77 4.63
N TYR A 104 -23.16 -20.65 4.09
CA TYR A 104 -23.93 -19.79 3.17
C TYR A 104 -23.42 -19.87 1.72
N LYS A 105 -22.27 -20.50 1.49
CA LYS A 105 -21.61 -20.58 0.19
C LYS A 105 -22.49 -21.20 -0.92
N TRP A 106 -23.32 -22.18 -0.58
CA TRP A 106 -24.24 -22.78 -1.57
C TRP A 106 -25.25 -21.78 -2.14
N GLN A 107 -25.55 -20.71 -1.40
CA GLN A 107 -26.49 -19.66 -1.83
C GLN A 107 -25.90 -18.78 -2.95
N GLU A 108 -24.59 -18.85 -3.20
CA GLU A 108 -23.93 -18.16 -4.32
C GLU A 108 -24.33 -18.71 -5.70
N VAL A 109 -25.03 -19.86 -5.77
CA VAL A 109 -25.70 -20.30 -7.00
C VAL A 109 -26.80 -19.32 -7.43
N LEU A 110 -27.34 -18.53 -6.49
CA LEU A 110 -28.34 -17.51 -6.79
C LEU A 110 -27.68 -16.27 -7.42
N PRO A 111 -28.12 -15.81 -8.60
CA PRO A 111 -27.46 -14.72 -9.33
C PRO A 111 -27.32 -13.40 -8.55
N VAL A 112 -28.29 -13.10 -7.68
CA VAL A 112 -28.27 -11.88 -6.84
C VAL A 112 -27.15 -11.95 -5.81
N ILE A 113 -27.00 -13.10 -5.15
CA ILE A 113 -25.99 -13.33 -4.12
C ILE A 113 -24.60 -13.41 -4.75
N ALA A 114 -24.45 -14.13 -5.86
CA ALA A 114 -23.20 -14.18 -6.62
C ALA A 114 -22.68 -12.77 -6.96
N LYS A 115 -23.55 -11.87 -7.41
CA LYS A 115 -23.21 -10.48 -7.70
C LYS A 115 -22.77 -9.71 -6.45
N THR A 116 -23.46 -9.88 -5.33
CA THR A 116 -23.09 -9.25 -4.05
C THR A 116 -21.71 -9.73 -3.56
N THR A 117 -21.44 -11.03 -3.60
CA THR A 117 -20.14 -11.59 -3.21
C THR A 117 -19.03 -11.07 -4.11
N GLN A 118 -19.24 -11.09 -5.44
CA GLN A 118 -18.26 -10.58 -6.40
C GLN A 118 -17.98 -9.08 -6.19
N ALA A 119 -19.02 -8.28 -5.96
CA ALA A 119 -18.87 -6.84 -5.68
C ALA A 119 -18.09 -6.56 -4.39
N CYS A 120 -18.23 -7.41 -3.35
CA CYS A 120 -17.41 -7.33 -2.14
C CYS A 120 -15.94 -7.65 -2.47
N TYR A 121 -15.67 -8.75 -3.19
CA TYR A 121 -14.31 -9.12 -3.58
C TYR A 121 -13.63 -8.04 -4.43
N ASP A 122 -14.33 -7.47 -5.40
CA ASP A 122 -13.78 -6.41 -6.25
C ASP A 122 -13.47 -5.14 -5.45
N ALA A 123 -14.35 -4.79 -4.50
CA ALA A 123 -14.10 -3.67 -3.58
C ALA A 123 -12.90 -3.95 -2.65
N GLY A 124 -12.82 -5.14 -2.06
CA GLY A 124 -11.70 -5.55 -1.21
C GLY A 124 -10.37 -5.56 -1.97
N ARG A 125 -10.37 -6.07 -3.20
CA ARG A 125 -9.20 -6.02 -4.09
C ARG A 125 -8.80 -4.59 -4.41
N SER A 126 -9.76 -3.71 -4.71
CA SER A 126 -9.46 -2.30 -4.97
C SER A 126 -8.83 -1.60 -3.75
N VAL A 127 -9.28 -1.94 -2.54
CA VAL A 127 -8.72 -1.41 -1.29
C VAL A 127 -7.29 -1.89 -1.07
N VAL A 128 -7.03 -3.20 -1.26
CA VAL A 128 -5.68 -3.77 -1.13
C VAL A 128 -4.72 -3.22 -2.18
N ASP A 129 -5.17 -3.07 -3.43
CA ASP A 129 -4.34 -2.57 -4.53
C ASP A 129 -3.91 -1.12 -4.29
N MET A 130 -4.84 -0.28 -3.82
CA MET A 130 -4.53 1.08 -3.37
C MET A 130 -3.58 1.07 -2.16
N GLY A 131 -3.79 0.17 -1.20
CA GLY A 131 -2.86 -0.04 -0.09
C GLY A 131 -1.44 -0.37 -0.54
N ASN A 132 -1.27 -1.20 -1.56
CA ASN A 132 0.04 -1.54 -2.12
C ASN A 132 0.69 -0.34 -2.81
N GLN A 133 -0.08 0.48 -3.53
CA GLN A 133 0.43 1.71 -4.15
C GLN A 133 0.84 2.75 -3.10
N ILE A 134 0.10 2.84 -1.99
CA ILE A 134 0.47 3.65 -0.83
C ILE A 134 1.80 3.17 -0.24
N ALA A 135 1.98 1.86 -0.08
CA ALA A 135 3.25 1.30 0.41
C ALA A 135 4.43 1.60 -0.52
N GLU A 136 4.22 1.50 -1.84
CA GLU A 136 5.21 1.86 -2.87
C GLU A 136 5.64 3.33 -2.73
N LEU A 137 4.67 4.25 -2.61
CA LEU A 137 4.93 5.68 -2.39
C LEU A 137 5.69 5.93 -1.08
N VAL A 138 5.22 5.36 0.03
CA VAL A 138 5.86 5.53 1.35
C VAL A 138 7.30 5.08 1.33
N ALA A 139 7.55 3.91 0.73
CA ALA A 139 8.86 3.31 0.71
C ALA A 139 9.81 4.10 -0.21
N TYR A 140 9.32 4.59 -1.37
CA TYR A 140 10.10 5.47 -2.26
C TYR A 140 10.46 6.81 -1.58
N VAL A 141 9.49 7.47 -0.94
CA VAL A 141 9.76 8.74 -0.23
C VAL A 141 10.73 8.54 0.92
N ALA A 142 10.63 7.46 1.70
CA ALA A 142 11.55 7.17 2.79
C ALA A 142 13.01 7.01 2.31
N VAL A 143 13.21 6.35 1.16
CA VAL A 143 14.53 6.29 0.50
C VAL A 143 15.00 7.69 0.15
N ARG A 144 14.15 8.53 -0.47
CA ARG A 144 14.51 9.93 -0.78
C ARG A 144 14.89 10.76 0.44
N GLU A 145 14.17 10.66 1.55
CA GLU A 145 14.50 11.42 2.76
C GLU A 145 15.89 11.03 3.27
N ARG A 146 16.19 9.73 3.28
CA ARG A 146 17.49 9.20 3.70
C ARG A 146 18.61 9.71 2.80
N LEU A 147 18.39 9.69 1.48
CA LEU A 147 19.34 10.20 0.50
C LEU A 147 19.57 11.71 0.67
N ALA A 148 18.51 12.50 0.85
CA ALA A 148 18.61 13.94 1.05
C ALA A 148 19.40 14.30 2.32
N LEU A 149 19.18 13.57 3.42
CA LEU A 149 19.95 13.73 4.65
C LEU A 149 21.43 13.39 4.43
N SER A 150 21.73 12.24 3.80
CA SER A 150 23.12 11.86 3.51
C SER A 150 23.83 12.88 2.62
N ILE A 151 23.17 13.43 1.60
CA ILE A 151 23.73 14.47 0.74
C ILE A 151 23.99 15.75 1.53
N THR A 152 23.01 16.19 2.34
CA THR A 152 23.10 17.43 3.13
C THR A 152 24.21 17.35 4.19
N GLU A 153 24.27 16.24 4.93
CA GLU A 153 25.26 16.00 5.98
C GLU A 153 26.70 15.89 5.44
N LEU A 154 26.86 15.30 4.25
CA LEU A 154 28.20 15.01 3.70
C LEU A 154 28.74 16.14 2.83
N VAL A 155 27.90 16.80 2.03
CA VAL A 155 28.39 17.71 1.00
C VAL A 155 28.35 19.17 1.46
N ASN A 156 27.40 19.56 2.33
CA ASN A 156 27.11 20.92 2.77
C ASN A 156 27.05 21.92 1.59
N ALA A 157 25.89 22.51 1.30
CA ALA A 157 25.65 23.38 0.15
C ALA A 157 26.31 24.77 0.26
N THR A 158 27.58 24.86 0.65
CA THR A 158 28.34 26.10 0.69
C THR A 158 28.91 26.41 -0.69
N ASN A 159 28.50 27.54 -1.26
CA ASN A 159 28.82 28.02 -2.60
C ASN A 159 30.28 28.49 -2.81
N THR A 160 31.16 28.23 -1.86
CA THR A 160 32.59 28.59 -1.95
C THR A 160 33.41 27.55 -1.24
N VAL A 161 34.10 26.71 -2.02
CA VAL A 161 35.11 25.76 -1.53
C VAL A 161 36.48 26.38 -1.81
N GLU A 162 37.25 26.63 -0.76
CA GLU A 162 38.61 27.15 -0.89
C GLU A 162 39.57 26.06 -1.39
N GLU A 163 40.69 26.47 -1.98
CA GLU A 163 41.73 25.56 -2.49
C GLU A 163 42.22 24.55 -1.45
N SER A 164 42.32 24.99 -0.19
CA SER A 164 42.71 24.17 0.97
C SER A 164 41.73 23.02 1.24
N GLN A 165 40.51 23.07 0.70
CA GLN A 165 39.42 22.15 0.98
C GLN A 165 39.12 21.19 -0.18
N TRP A 166 39.83 21.29 -1.31
CA TRP A 166 39.53 20.48 -2.50
C TRP A 166 39.72 18.98 -2.28
N ASP A 167 40.79 18.59 -1.58
CA ASP A 167 41.04 17.19 -1.24
C ASP A 167 39.95 16.67 -0.27
N GLU A 168 39.55 17.49 0.71
CA GLU A 168 38.46 17.17 1.65
C GLU A 168 37.10 17.01 0.93
N MET A 169 36.81 17.85 -0.06
CA MET A 169 35.59 17.72 -0.87
C MET A 169 35.58 16.41 -1.67
N GLY A 170 36.72 16.02 -2.25
CA GLY A 170 36.85 14.72 -2.90
C GLY A 170 36.50 13.55 -1.96
N ASP A 171 37.01 13.59 -0.73
CA ASP A 171 36.74 12.56 0.29
C ASP A 171 35.27 12.55 0.74
N ARG A 172 34.63 13.72 0.88
CA ARG A 172 33.19 13.81 1.21
C ARG A 172 32.31 13.18 0.13
N TRP A 173 32.60 13.44 -1.15
CA TRP A 173 31.89 12.85 -2.29
C TRP A 173 32.13 11.33 -2.41
N LYS A 174 33.34 10.88 -2.08
CA LYS A 174 33.64 9.45 -1.99
C LYS A 174 32.85 8.76 -0.88
N LYS A 175 32.76 9.38 0.29
CA LYS A 175 31.97 8.87 1.42
C LYS A 175 30.47 8.83 1.11
N LEU A 176 29.96 9.81 0.36
CA LEU A 176 28.58 9.77 -0.16
C LEU A 176 28.39 8.56 -1.08
N THR A 177 29.31 8.31 -2.00
CA THR A 177 29.27 7.15 -2.92
C THR A 177 29.18 5.82 -2.15
N GLU A 178 29.94 5.67 -1.06
CA GLU A 178 29.90 4.49 -0.19
C GLU A 178 28.56 4.35 0.53
N THR A 179 28.04 5.46 1.08
CA THR A 179 26.73 5.50 1.76
C THR A 179 25.58 5.11 0.81
N LEU A 180 25.64 5.56 -0.45
CA LEU A 180 24.68 5.21 -1.48
C LEU A 180 24.72 3.72 -1.84
N LYS A 181 25.91 3.11 -1.83
CA LYS A 181 26.11 1.68 -2.13
C LYS A 181 25.53 0.77 -1.06
N GLU A 182 25.54 1.19 0.20
CA GLU A 182 25.03 0.43 1.35
C GLU A 182 23.52 0.60 1.57
N SER A 183 22.87 1.45 0.78
CA SER A 183 21.44 1.68 0.90
C SER A 183 20.64 0.51 0.32
N ASP A 184 19.75 -0.09 1.12
CA ASP A 184 18.75 -1.04 0.62
C ASP A 184 17.74 -0.27 -0.27
N VAL A 185 17.97 -0.31 -1.59
CA VAL A 185 17.17 0.45 -2.56
C VAL A 185 16.05 -0.44 -3.13
N LEU A 186 14.83 0.09 -3.12
CA LEU A 186 13.70 -0.51 -3.82
C LEU A 186 13.96 -0.52 -5.33
N GLU A 187 13.31 -1.44 -6.04
CA GLU A 187 13.42 -1.51 -7.51
C GLU A 187 13.10 -0.17 -8.18
N THR A 188 12.09 0.54 -7.66
CA THR A 188 11.59 1.82 -8.18
C THR A 188 12.59 2.98 -8.05
N SER A 189 13.48 2.95 -7.07
CA SER A 189 14.53 3.97 -6.87
C SER A 189 15.93 3.49 -7.26
N ARG A 190 16.10 2.22 -7.65
CA ARG A 190 17.42 1.63 -7.93
C ARG A 190 18.19 2.35 -9.03
N LEU A 191 17.52 2.69 -10.14
CA LEU A 191 18.16 3.38 -11.26
C LEU A 191 18.63 4.78 -10.86
N GLU A 192 17.78 5.54 -10.17
CA GLU A 192 18.10 6.90 -9.72
C GLU A 192 19.26 6.90 -8.71
N VAL A 193 19.24 5.99 -7.73
CA VAL A 193 20.34 5.85 -6.75
C VAL A 193 21.64 5.43 -7.44
N LYS A 194 21.58 4.56 -8.44
CA LYS A 194 22.77 4.18 -9.23
C LYS A 194 23.33 5.38 -9.99
N SER A 195 22.48 6.19 -10.63
CA SER A 195 22.91 7.42 -11.31
C SER A 195 23.52 8.43 -10.34
N LEU A 196 22.93 8.61 -9.15
CA LEU A 196 23.52 9.45 -8.09
C LEU A 196 24.89 8.92 -7.65
N GLN A 197 25.04 7.62 -7.49
CA GLN A 197 26.29 6.98 -7.10
C GLN A 197 27.38 7.19 -8.17
N GLU A 198 27.07 6.94 -9.44
CA GLU A 198 27.99 7.14 -10.56
C GLU A 198 28.43 8.61 -10.67
N ASN A 199 27.49 9.54 -10.54
CA ASN A 199 27.78 10.96 -10.61
C ASN A 199 28.58 11.46 -9.40
N ALA A 200 28.24 11.01 -8.18
CA ALA A 200 29.00 11.31 -6.96
C ALA A 200 30.45 10.81 -7.04
N SER A 201 30.65 9.61 -7.58
CA SER A 201 31.98 9.06 -7.80
C SER A 201 32.78 9.87 -8.83
N ALA A 202 32.13 10.36 -9.89
CA ALA A 202 32.75 11.21 -10.89
C ALA A 202 33.13 12.59 -10.33
N ILE A 203 32.30 13.17 -9.46
CA ILE A 203 32.60 14.43 -8.76
C ILE A 203 33.83 14.25 -7.86
N ALA A 204 33.88 13.17 -7.06
CA ALA A 204 35.02 12.86 -6.21
C ALA A 204 36.33 12.77 -7.00
N ALA A 205 36.31 12.05 -8.14
CA ALA A 205 37.47 11.92 -9.01
C ALA A 205 37.91 13.28 -9.60
N THR A 206 36.95 14.10 -10.02
CA THR A 206 37.23 15.39 -10.67
C THR A 206 37.77 16.43 -9.68
N TRP A 207 37.38 16.39 -8.40
CA TRP A 207 38.03 17.17 -7.34
C TRP A 207 39.52 16.80 -7.19
N GLY A 208 39.86 15.51 -7.28
CA GLY A 208 41.24 15.04 -7.31
C GLY A 208 42.02 15.54 -8.54
N GLU A 209 41.40 15.51 -9.73
CA GLU A 209 41.95 16.07 -10.96
C GLU A 209 42.24 17.58 -10.82
N LEU A 210 41.30 18.35 -10.24
CA LEU A 210 41.43 19.78 -10.01
C LEU A 210 42.60 20.11 -9.05
N SER A 211 42.64 19.40 -7.91
CA SER A 211 43.72 19.52 -6.91
C SER A 211 45.09 19.22 -7.51
N GLN A 212 45.20 18.13 -8.28
CA GLN A 212 46.44 17.77 -8.93
C GLN A 212 46.86 18.79 -10.01
N ALA A 213 45.93 19.20 -10.88
CA ALA A 213 46.20 20.17 -11.94
C ALA A 213 46.72 21.50 -11.37
N ASN A 214 46.14 21.95 -10.26
CA ASN A 214 46.59 23.16 -9.58
C ASN A 214 47.96 23.01 -8.90
N LYS A 215 48.21 21.87 -8.21
CA LYS A 215 49.52 21.56 -7.60
C LYS A 215 50.67 21.60 -8.63
N VAL A 216 50.43 21.15 -9.86
CA VAL A 216 51.42 21.18 -10.95
C VAL A 216 51.31 22.41 -11.87
N LYS A 217 50.40 23.35 -11.56
CA LYS A 217 50.13 24.58 -12.34
C LYS A 217 49.78 24.32 -13.82
N ASP A 218 49.11 23.21 -14.11
CA ASP A 218 48.62 22.87 -15.46
C ASP A 218 47.27 23.55 -15.72
N ARG A 219 47.33 24.72 -16.35
CA ARG A 219 46.15 25.56 -16.64
C ARG A 219 45.10 24.84 -17.48
N SER A 220 45.52 24.06 -18.49
CA SER A 220 44.58 23.38 -19.38
C SER A 220 43.79 22.31 -18.63
N LYS A 221 44.45 21.53 -17.78
CA LYS A 221 43.77 20.51 -16.96
C LYS A 221 42.91 21.15 -15.87
N TYR A 222 43.35 22.26 -15.30
CA TYR A 222 42.57 23.00 -14.30
C TYR A 222 41.24 23.51 -14.87
N GLU A 223 41.28 24.18 -16.02
CA GLU A 223 40.08 24.68 -16.70
C GLU A 223 39.15 23.53 -17.11
N ALA A 224 39.70 22.41 -17.62
CA ALA A 224 38.93 21.23 -17.97
C ALA A 224 38.25 20.57 -16.76
N ALA A 225 38.96 20.40 -15.65
CA ALA A 225 38.41 19.84 -14.41
C ALA A 225 37.32 20.74 -13.83
N THR A 226 37.48 22.07 -13.92
CA THR A 226 36.48 23.04 -13.45
C THR A 226 35.19 22.98 -14.27
N ALA A 227 35.31 22.93 -15.60
CA ALA A 227 34.17 22.78 -16.50
C ALA A 227 33.43 21.45 -16.25
N LYS A 228 34.19 20.35 -16.08
CA LYS A 228 33.65 19.02 -15.77
C LYS A 228 32.96 18.98 -14.41
N LEU A 229 33.51 19.60 -13.36
CA LEU A 229 32.81 19.73 -12.07
C LEU A 229 31.46 20.44 -12.26
N THR A 230 31.43 21.54 -13.01
CA THR A 230 30.19 22.29 -13.28
C THR A 230 29.13 21.41 -13.96
N GLU A 231 29.52 20.65 -14.97
CA GLU A 231 28.64 19.69 -15.65
C GLU A 231 28.13 18.59 -14.70
N LEU A 232 29.02 18.01 -13.89
CA LEU A 232 28.66 16.95 -12.96
C LEU A 232 27.71 17.44 -11.85
N TYR A 233 27.92 18.65 -11.32
CA TYR A 233 26.99 19.29 -10.38
C TYR A 233 25.64 19.56 -11.03
N ALA A 234 25.59 20.07 -12.27
CA ALA A 234 24.34 20.26 -12.99
C ALA A 234 23.58 18.94 -13.24
N ASN A 235 24.31 17.87 -13.60
CA ASN A 235 23.73 16.53 -13.73
C ASN A 235 23.20 16.00 -12.39
N PHE A 236 23.87 16.32 -11.28
CA PHE A 236 23.45 15.91 -9.94
C PHE A 236 22.13 16.58 -9.54
N ASP A 237 22.02 17.88 -9.82
CA ASP A 237 20.78 18.64 -9.63
C ASP A 237 19.65 18.12 -10.52
N ALA A 238 19.93 17.81 -11.79
CA ALA A 238 18.95 17.26 -12.72
C ALA A 238 18.38 15.92 -12.23
N ILE A 239 19.22 15.01 -11.73
CA ILE A 239 18.75 13.74 -11.13
C ILE A 239 17.81 14.02 -9.95
N SER A 240 18.09 15.05 -9.15
CA SER A 240 17.25 15.45 -8.02
C SER A 240 15.88 15.99 -8.46
N VAL A 241 15.79 16.66 -9.61
CA VAL A 241 14.53 17.10 -10.23
C VAL A 241 13.70 15.89 -10.69
N THR A 242 14.30 14.92 -11.37
CA THR A 242 13.62 13.68 -11.80
C THR A 242 12.94 12.98 -10.63
N GLN A 243 13.58 12.95 -9.45
CA GLN A 243 12.97 12.34 -8.27
C GLN A 243 11.69 13.05 -7.78
N VAL A 244 11.57 14.37 -8.00
CA VAL A 244 10.35 15.13 -7.70
C VAL A 244 9.23 14.67 -8.63
N GLU A 245 9.49 14.59 -9.93
CA GLU A 245 8.53 14.11 -10.93
C GLU A 245 8.07 12.67 -10.65
N THR A 246 9.00 11.77 -10.29
CA THR A 246 8.66 10.38 -9.88
C THR A 246 7.75 10.36 -8.65
N THR A 247 7.99 11.25 -7.67
CA THR A 247 7.14 11.37 -6.47
C THR A 247 5.72 11.83 -6.85
N GLU A 248 5.59 12.84 -7.70
CA GLU A 248 4.30 13.35 -8.18
C GLU A 248 3.54 12.30 -9.00
N ALA A 249 4.23 11.53 -9.84
CA ALA A 249 3.64 10.44 -10.61
C ALA A 249 3.07 9.33 -9.69
N LEU A 250 3.79 8.97 -8.63
CA LEU A 250 3.31 8.00 -7.64
C LEU A 250 2.12 8.54 -6.83
N ILE A 251 2.13 9.82 -6.46
CA ILE A 251 0.97 10.48 -5.83
C ILE A 251 -0.25 10.44 -6.75
N ALA A 252 -0.09 10.77 -8.04
CA ALA A 252 -1.17 10.72 -9.01
C ALA A 252 -1.72 9.30 -9.21
N LYS A 253 -0.86 8.28 -9.17
CA LYS A 253 -1.27 6.86 -9.22
C LYS A 253 -2.14 6.48 -8.02
N VAL A 254 -1.76 6.91 -6.81
CA VAL A 254 -2.57 6.70 -5.60
C VAL A 254 -3.90 7.44 -5.69
N ASP A 255 -3.92 8.70 -6.14
CA ASP A 255 -5.16 9.47 -6.34
C ASP A 255 -6.08 8.80 -7.36
N MET A 256 -5.56 8.37 -8.52
CA MET A 256 -6.36 7.63 -9.51
C MET A 256 -7.00 6.37 -8.93
N SER A 257 -6.25 5.60 -8.13
CA SER A 257 -6.78 4.40 -7.47
C SER A 257 -7.81 4.72 -6.41
N TYR A 258 -7.63 5.83 -5.69
CA TYR A 258 -8.62 6.36 -4.75
C TYR A 258 -9.92 6.76 -5.46
N GLN A 259 -9.83 7.54 -6.55
CA GLN A 259 -10.99 7.93 -7.36
C GLN A 259 -11.71 6.72 -7.97
N LYS A 260 -10.97 5.67 -8.34
CA LYS A 260 -11.55 4.40 -8.83
C LYS A 260 -12.30 3.66 -7.72
N MET A 261 -11.73 3.62 -6.51
CA MET A 261 -12.35 3.00 -5.34
C MET A 261 -13.70 3.67 -4.99
N LEU A 262 -13.76 5.01 -5.07
CA LEU A 262 -14.98 5.79 -4.79
C LEU A 262 -16.11 5.56 -5.80
N LYS A 263 -15.79 5.21 -7.06
CA LYS A 263 -16.78 5.01 -8.14
C LYS A 263 -17.40 3.61 -8.20
N GLN A 264 -16.88 2.64 -7.45
CA GLN A 264 -17.34 1.24 -7.39
C GLN A 264 -18.38 1.00 -6.28
#